data_AF-A0A521T0C2-F1
#
_entry.id   AF-A0A521T0C2-F1
#
_cell.length_a   1.000
_cell.length_b   1.000
_cell.length_c   1.000
_cell.angle_alpha   90.00
_cell.angle_beta   90.00
_cell.angle_gamma   90.00
#
_symmetry.space_group_name_H-M   'P 1'
#
loop_
_entity.id
_entity.type
_entity.pdbx_description
1 polymer ?
#
loop_
_entity_poly.entity_id
_entity_poly.type
_entity_poly.pdbx_seq_one_letter_code
_entity_poly.pdbx_strand_id
1 'polypeptide(L)'
;MPSPTLLTMPMPDGSRCFYAPEYDLKPSAMRLLVSNLPGVKLRGTMDCDSAGSCWFEFEINEWRFQVHNPFPTGAYWFIAVNPETDERILAQFVGHLEALAATW
;
A
#
# COMPACT_ATOMS: atom_id res chain seq x y z
N MET A 1 4.34 6.22 -19.65
CA MET A 1 4.12 4.97 -18.89
C MET A 1 2.62 4.71 -18.91
N PRO A 2 2.14 3.49 -19.21
CA PRO A 2 0.72 3.18 -19.00
C PRO A 2 0.36 3.48 -17.54
N SER A 3 -0.86 3.96 -17.29
CA SER A 3 -1.33 4.16 -15.91
C SER A 3 -1.50 2.79 -15.26
N PRO A 4 -1.07 2.60 -14.00
CA PRO A 4 -1.22 1.33 -13.31
C PRO A 4 -2.70 0.92 -13.23
N THR A 5 -2.98 -0.37 -13.40
CA THR A 5 -4.34 -0.91 -13.26
C THR A 5 -4.71 -0.95 -11.79
N LEU A 6 -5.64 -0.08 -11.38
CA LEU A 6 -6.19 -0.08 -10.04
C LEU A 6 -7.25 -1.17 -9.87
N LEU A 7 -7.25 -1.78 -8.69
CA LEU A 7 -8.33 -2.64 -8.23
C LEU A 7 -9.46 -1.81 -7.62
N THR A 8 -10.66 -2.36 -7.61
CA THR A 8 -11.85 -1.76 -6.97
C THR A 8 -12.52 -2.75 -6.03
N MET A 9 -11.72 -3.54 -5.31
CA MET A 9 -12.23 -4.62 -4.46
C MET A 9 -12.69 -4.08 -3.10
N PRO A 10 -14.00 -4.11 -2.79
CA PRO A 10 -14.50 -3.70 -1.50
C PRO A 10 -14.15 -4.73 -0.42
N MET A 11 -13.86 -4.25 0.78
CA MET A 11 -13.57 -5.06 1.96
C MET A 11 -14.79 -5.06 2.92
N PRO A 12 -14.94 -6.08 3.79
CA PRO A 12 -16.08 -6.16 4.70
C PRO A 12 -16.24 -4.99 5.68
N ASP A 13 -15.16 -4.28 5.98
CA ASP A 13 -15.13 -3.12 6.88
C ASP A 13 -15.46 -1.79 6.18
N GLY A 14 -15.78 -1.83 4.88
CA GLY A 14 -16.05 -0.66 4.05
C GLY A 14 -14.80 -0.04 3.41
N SER A 15 -13.59 -0.52 3.72
CA SER A 15 -12.38 -0.11 3.01
C SER A 15 -12.31 -0.70 1.60
N ARG A 16 -11.36 -0.23 0.79
CA ARG A 16 -11.17 -0.70 -0.60
C ARG A 16 -9.73 -1.08 -0.87
N CYS A 17 -9.49 -2.34 -1.25
CA CYS A 17 -8.21 -2.74 -1.80
C CYS A 17 -8.09 -2.23 -3.24
N PHE A 18 -7.05 -1.44 -3.50
CA PHE A 18 -6.84 -0.76 -4.78
C PHE A 18 -5.58 -1.21 -5.54
N TYR A 19 -4.68 -1.94 -4.89
CA TYR A 19 -3.48 -2.48 -5.52
C TYR A 19 -2.96 -3.68 -4.73
N ALA A 20 -2.59 -4.76 -5.42
CA ALA A 20 -2.16 -6.02 -4.79
C ALA A 20 -0.99 -6.70 -5.53
N PRO A 21 0.16 -6.04 -5.68
CA PRO A 21 1.33 -6.60 -6.36
C PRO A 21 2.01 -7.68 -5.51
N GLU A 22 2.74 -8.55 -6.19
CA GLU A 22 3.77 -9.38 -5.57
C GLU A 22 5.10 -8.61 -5.59
N TYR A 23 5.69 -8.40 -4.41
CA TYR A 23 7.02 -7.83 -4.28
C TYR A 23 7.90 -8.78 -3.48
N ASP A 24 9.09 -9.07 -3.99
CA ASP A 24 10.13 -9.79 -3.24
C ASP A 24 10.86 -8.84 -2.28
N LEU A 25 10.10 -8.23 -1.38
CA LEU A 25 10.58 -7.30 -0.36
C LEU A 25 10.08 -7.75 1.00
N LYS A 26 10.92 -7.58 2.04
CA LYS A 26 10.48 -7.73 3.43
C LYS A 26 9.54 -6.57 3.82
N PRO A 27 8.59 -6.76 4.75
CA PRO A 27 7.68 -5.69 5.18
C PRO A 27 8.38 -4.41 5.63
N SER A 28 9.54 -4.52 6.29
CA SER A 28 10.36 -3.37 6.68
C SER A 28 10.93 -2.59 5.49
N ALA A 29 11.32 -3.30 4.41
CA ALA A 29 11.80 -2.69 3.19
C ALA A 29 10.65 -2.04 2.41
N MET A 30 9.49 -2.70 2.34
CA MET A 30 8.28 -2.10 1.76
C MET A 30 7.85 -0.83 2.49
N ARG A 31 7.85 -0.84 3.82
CA ARG A 31 7.54 0.35 4.63
C ARG A 31 8.51 1.49 4.36
N LEU A 32 9.81 1.18 4.20
CA LEU A 32 10.82 2.18 3.84
C LEU A 32 10.59 2.72 2.42
N LEU A 33 10.32 1.84 1.45
CA LEU A 33 9.98 2.20 0.07
C LEU A 33 8.80 3.18 0.02
N VAL A 34 7.70 2.82 0.68
CA VAL A 34 6.49 3.66 0.77
C VAL A 34 6.79 5.01 1.44
N SER A 35 7.63 5.03 2.49
CA SER A 35 8.01 6.27 3.18
C SER A 35 8.82 7.26 2.34
N ASN A 36 9.46 6.77 1.27
CA ASN A 36 10.24 7.61 0.35
C ASN A 36 9.38 8.20 -0.78
N LEU A 37 8.09 7.86 -0.85
CA LEU A 37 7.21 8.38 -1.90
C LEU A 37 6.76 9.83 -1.59
N PRO A 38 6.60 10.68 -2.62
CA PRO A 38 6.18 12.07 -2.43
C PRO A 38 4.85 12.19 -1.68
N GLY A 39 4.82 13.02 -0.64
CA GLY A 39 3.60 13.32 0.12
C GLY A 39 3.17 12.23 1.12
N VAL A 40 3.88 11.10 1.19
CA VAL A 40 3.58 10.03 2.15
C VAL A 40 4.02 10.41 3.56
N LYS A 41 3.14 10.19 4.53
CA LYS A 41 3.46 10.24 5.96
C LYS A 41 3.14 8.89 6.59
N LEU A 42 4.16 8.17 7.09
CA LEU A 42 3.93 6.94 7.84
C LEU A 42 3.16 7.24 9.14
N ARG A 43 2.23 6.35 9.49
CA ARG A 43 1.49 6.40 10.75
C ARG A 43 1.83 5.20 11.61
N GLY A 44 2.13 5.46 12.88
CA GLY A 44 2.42 4.43 13.87
C GLY A 44 3.63 3.54 13.53
N THR A 45 3.67 2.40 14.22
CA THR A 45 4.65 1.33 14.00
C THR A 45 4.09 0.27 13.05
N MET A 46 4.98 -0.50 12.44
CA MET A 46 4.58 -1.74 11.77
C MET A 46 4.17 -2.76 12.84
N ASP A 47 3.04 -3.41 12.63
CA ASP A 47 2.56 -4.50 13.49
C ASP A 47 2.71 -5.82 12.73
N CYS A 48 3.18 -6.86 13.38
CA CYS A 48 3.36 -8.18 12.78
C CYS A 48 2.87 -9.25 13.74
N ASP A 49 2.02 -10.16 13.26
CA ASP A 49 1.49 -11.25 14.06
C ASP A 49 2.48 -12.43 14.16
N SER A 50 2.16 -13.40 15.01
CA SER A 50 2.97 -14.61 15.19
C SER A 50 3.04 -15.52 13.96
N ALA A 51 2.13 -15.33 12.99
CA ALA A 51 2.13 -16.06 11.72
C ALA A 51 2.98 -15.37 10.65
N GLY A 52 3.50 -14.16 10.93
CA GLY A 52 4.35 -13.38 10.04
C GLY A 52 3.60 -12.42 9.12
N SER A 53 2.27 -12.26 9.30
CA SER A 53 1.52 -11.23 8.57
C SER A 53 1.80 -9.86 9.18
N CYS A 54 2.08 -8.87 8.33
CA CYS A 54 2.46 -7.54 8.79
C CYS A 54 1.58 -6.44 8.20
N TRP A 55 1.37 -5.39 8.98
CA TRP A 55 0.53 -4.24 8.68
C TRP A 55 1.30 -2.95 8.96
N PHE A 56 1.10 -1.92 8.14
CA PHE A 56 1.46 -0.56 8.49
C PHE A 56 0.53 0.46 7.83
N GLU A 57 0.46 1.64 8.44
CA GLU A 57 -0.40 2.72 7.96
C GLU A 57 0.40 3.87 7.38
N PHE A 58 -0.20 4.59 6.45
CA PHE A 58 0.32 5.84 5.93
C PHE A 58 -0.81 6.80 5.51
N GLU A 59 -0.44 8.04 5.25
CA GLU A 59 -1.36 9.11 4.82
C GLU A 59 -0.80 9.84 3.60
N ILE A 60 -1.70 10.24 2.69
CA ILE A 60 -1.42 11.17 1.58
C ILE A 60 -2.57 12.17 1.54
N ASN A 61 -2.28 13.47 1.66
CA ASN A 61 -3.28 14.54 1.62
C ASN A 61 -4.49 14.26 2.56
N GLU A 62 -4.23 13.89 3.82
CA GLU A 62 -5.25 13.57 4.84
C GLU A 62 -6.03 12.26 4.61
N TRP A 63 -5.87 11.60 3.45
CA TRP A 63 -6.44 10.28 3.18
C TRP A 63 -5.61 9.18 3.83
N ARG A 64 -6.28 8.22 4.47
CA ARG A 64 -5.65 7.13 5.20
C ARG A 64 -5.57 5.85 4.37
N PHE A 65 -4.41 5.21 4.47
CA PHE A 65 -4.11 3.97 3.79
C PHE A 65 -3.47 2.96 4.71
N GLN A 66 -3.66 1.70 4.37
CA GLN A 66 -3.06 0.55 5.01
C GLN A 66 -2.32 -0.29 3.97
N VAL A 67 -1.21 -0.87 4.38
CA VAL A 67 -0.53 -1.93 3.64
C VAL A 67 -0.56 -3.19 4.50
N HIS A 68 -1.06 -4.27 3.93
CA HIS A 68 -1.06 -5.59 4.55
C HIS A 68 -0.21 -6.54 3.69
N ASN A 69 0.73 -7.23 4.31
CA ASN A 69 1.44 -8.36 3.72
C ASN A 69 0.97 -9.64 4.40
N PRO A 70 0.05 -10.42 3.78
CA PRO A 70 -0.39 -11.68 4.33
C PRO A 70 0.68 -12.74 4.13
N PHE A 71 1.10 -13.39 5.20
CA PHE A 71 1.94 -14.59 5.09
C PHE A 71 1.06 -15.81 4.72
N PRO A 72 1.50 -16.72 3.82
CA PRO A 72 2.79 -16.77 3.13
C PRO A 72 2.77 -16.18 1.70
N THR A 73 1.77 -15.37 1.35
CA THR A 73 1.45 -15.05 -0.06
C THR A 73 2.49 -14.19 -0.77
N GLY A 74 3.28 -13.39 -0.04
CA GLY A 74 4.23 -12.44 -0.64
C GLY A 74 3.58 -11.23 -1.32
N ALA A 75 2.24 -11.23 -1.48
CA ALA A 75 1.49 -10.10 -2.01
C ALA A 75 1.41 -8.97 -0.98
N TYR A 76 1.38 -7.72 -1.46
CA TYR A 76 1.15 -6.55 -0.63
C TYR A 76 -0.19 -5.93 -1.00
N TRP A 77 -1.15 -5.97 -0.09
CA TRP A 77 -2.47 -5.37 -0.30
C TRP A 77 -2.44 -3.92 0.16
N PHE A 78 -2.59 -3.00 -0.78
CA PHE A 78 -2.75 -1.58 -0.51
C PHE A 78 -4.23 -1.26 -0.44
N ILE A 79 -4.62 -0.72 0.70
CA ILE A 79 -6.02 -0.55 1.11
C ILE A 79 -6.25 0.93 1.39
N ALA A 80 -7.25 1.51 0.73
CA ALA A 80 -7.78 2.81 1.06
C ALA A 80 -8.80 2.65 2.19
N VAL A 81 -8.50 3.19 3.37
CA VAL A 81 -9.41 3.17 4.54
C VAL A 81 -10.67 3.97 4.23
N ASN A 82 -10.51 5.05 3.47
CA ASN A 82 -11.58 5.86 2.90
C ASN A 82 -11.91 5.36 1.48
N PRO A 83 -12.98 4.59 1.25
CA PRO A 83 -13.30 4.06 -0.08
C PRO A 83 -13.54 5.16 -1.12
N GLU A 84 -13.96 6.35 -0.70
CA GLU A 84 -14.20 7.55 -1.51
C GLU A 84 -12.92 8.26 -1.99
N THR A 85 -11.74 7.75 -1.63
CA THR A 85 -10.46 8.30 -2.08
C THR A 85 -10.40 8.40 -3.62
N ASP A 86 -10.04 9.59 -4.12
CA ASP A 86 -9.96 9.90 -5.55
C ASP A 86 -8.98 8.94 -6.26
N GLU A 87 -9.44 8.31 -7.34
CA GLU A 87 -8.63 7.37 -8.14
C GLU A 87 -7.36 8.01 -8.70
N ARG A 88 -7.34 9.33 -8.91
CA ARG A 88 -6.14 10.05 -9.34
C ARG A 88 -5.03 9.98 -8.29
N ILE A 89 -5.37 10.04 -7.00
CA ILE A 89 -4.41 9.90 -5.90
C ILE A 89 -3.86 8.47 -5.90
N LEU A 90 -4.73 7.48 -6.04
CA LEU A 90 -4.36 6.06 -6.08
C LEU A 90 -3.44 5.76 -7.27
N ALA A 91 -3.80 6.22 -8.47
CA ALA A 91 -3.01 6.01 -9.68
C ALA A 91 -1.63 6.68 -9.60
N GLN A 92 -1.57 7.89 -9.07
CA GLN A 92 -0.29 8.60 -8.85
C GLN A 92 0.59 7.87 -7.83
N PHE A 93 0.01 7.42 -6.72
CA PHE A 93 0.72 6.65 -5.71
C PHE A 93 1.31 5.37 -6.30
N VAL A 94 0.49 4.56 -6.98
CA VAL A 94 0.96 3.30 -7.58
C VAL A 94 2.02 3.56 -8.64
N GLY A 95 1.86 4.60 -9.47
CA GLY A 95 2.85 4.96 -10.47
C GLY A 95 4.21 5.34 -9.86
N HIS A 96 4.22 6.09 -8.74
CA HIS A 96 5.47 6.40 -8.03
C HIS A 96 6.05 5.17 -7.33
N LEU A 97 5.21 4.31 -6.74
CA LEU A 97 5.62 3.09 -6.06
C LEU A 97 6.30 2.13 -7.05
N GLU A 98 5.67 1.85 -8.20
CA GLU A 98 6.23 0.99 -9.24
C GLU A 98 7.55 1.55 -9.79
N ALA A 99 7.61 2.86 -10.03
CA ALA A 99 8.82 3.52 -10.50
C ALA A 99 9.97 3.43 -9.50
N LEU A 100 9.68 3.58 -8.20
CA LEU A 100 10.69 3.47 -7.15
C LEU A 100 11.08 2.00 -6.88
N ALA A 101 10.12 1.08 -6.87
CA ALA A 101 10.38 -0.35 -6.68
C ALA A 101 11.31 -0.91 -7.76
N ALA A 102 11.24 -0.39 -8.99
CA ALA A 102 12.14 -0.78 -10.08
C ALA A 102 13.62 -0.40 -9.84
N THR A 103 13.94 0.37 -8.80
CA THR A 103 15.32 0.74 -8.44
C THR A 103 15.86 0.00 -7.21
N TRP A 104 15.11 -0.96 -6.67
CA TRP A 104 15.43 -1.69 -5.43
C TRP A 104 15.88 -3.13 -5.70
#